data_AF-A0A7W1I1E5-F1
#
_entry.id   AF-A0A7W1I1E5-F1
#
_cell.length_a   1.000
_cell.length_b   1.000
_cell.length_c   1.000
_cell.angle_alpha   90.00
_cell.angle_beta   90.00
_cell.angle_gamma   90.00
#
_symmetry.space_group_name_H-M   'P 1'
#
loop_
_entity.id
_entity.type
_entity.pdbx_description
1 polymer ?
#
loop_
_entity_poly.entity_id
_entity_poly.type
_entity_poly.pdbx_seq_one_letter_code
_entity_poly.pdbx_strand_id
1 'polypeptide(L)'
;MSIIKPRANRVRTVRHMARLQEPSRDVLVEYARFIGDTPDYVLNQLIDTTLAKDRDFIAWRAEHPAPPSTEHPRRGAASRADDRV
;
A
#
# COMPACT_ATOMS: atom_id res chain seq x y z
N MET A 1 -12.35 6.20 20.27
CA MET A 1 -11.16 6.91 19.73
C MET A 1 -10.60 6.09 18.59
N SER A 2 -10.31 6.69 17.42
CA SER A 2 -9.66 5.98 16.31
C SER A 2 -8.18 5.73 16.61
N ILE A 3 -7.66 4.58 16.21
CA ILE A 3 -6.23 4.24 16.31
C ILE A 3 -5.47 4.93 15.19
N ILE A 4 -6.08 5.02 14.02
CA ILE A 4 -5.52 5.68 12.85
C ILE A 4 -5.99 7.14 12.84
N LYS A 5 -5.03 8.06 12.72
CA LYS A 5 -5.29 9.50 12.58
C LYS A 5 -5.61 9.84 11.13
N PRO A 6 -6.41 10.87 10.84
CA PRO A 6 -6.60 11.35 9.47
C PRO A 6 -5.30 11.80 8.82
N ARG A 7 -5.17 11.60 7.51
CA ARG A 7 -3.95 11.88 6.77
C ARG A 7 -3.65 13.39 6.69
N ALA A 8 -2.46 13.79 7.17
CA ALA A 8 -1.99 15.17 7.07
C ALA A 8 -1.34 15.52 5.71
N ASN A 9 -0.68 14.55 5.05
CA ASN A 9 0.08 14.77 3.81
C ASN A 9 -0.03 13.61 2.81
N ARG A 10 -0.02 13.92 1.50
CA ARG A 10 -0.03 12.91 0.42
C ARG A 10 1.37 12.35 0.16
N VAL A 11 1.61 11.13 0.63
CA VAL A 11 2.74 10.23 0.31
C VAL A 11 2.47 9.47 -1.00
N ARG A 12 3.53 9.20 -1.79
CA ARG A 12 3.48 8.37 -3.01
C ARG A 12 2.91 6.98 -2.69
N THR A 13 1.85 6.60 -3.38
CA THR A 13 1.27 5.25 -3.30
C THR A 13 1.59 4.47 -4.57
N VAL A 14 1.78 3.16 -4.44
CA VAL A 14 1.98 2.22 -5.55
C VAL A 14 0.81 1.25 -5.56
N ARG A 15 0.32 0.92 -6.76
CA ARG A 15 -0.76 -0.06 -6.89
C ARG A 15 -0.27 -1.42 -6.41
N HIS A 16 -0.92 -1.96 -5.38
CA HIS A 16 -0.70 -3.30 -4.86
C HIS A 16 -2.03 -4.07 -4.91
N MET A 17 -1.98 -5.34 -5.30
CA MET A 17 -3.16 -6.22 -5.31
C MET A 17 -2.97 -7.30 -4.26
N ALA A 18 -3.78 -7.25 -3.21
CA ALA A 18 -3.87 -8.28 -2.18
C ALA A 18 -5.27 -8.88 -2.17
N ARG A 19 -5.37 -10.20 -1.96
CA ARG A 19 -6.65 -10.87 -1.70
C ARG A 19 -6.94 -10.79 -0.20
N LEU A 20 -8.07 -10.20 0.16
CA LEU A 20 -8.55 -10.12 1.54
C LEU A 20 -9.73 -11.09 1.72
N GLN A 21 -9.87 -11.64 2.92
CA GLN A 21 -11.11 -12.30 3.32
C GLN A 21 -12.23 -11.27 3.33
N GLU A 22 -13.43 -11.67 2.91
CA GLU A 22 -14.60 -10.78 2.82
C GLU A 22 -14.86 -10.02 4.14
N PRO A 23 -14.85 -10.65 5.33
CA PRO A 23 -15.04 -9.93 6.59
C PRO A 23 -13.95 -8.87 6.85
N SER A 24 -12.69 -9.17 6.51
CA SER A 24 -11.59 -8.22 6.69
C SER A 24 -11.70 -7.03 5.74
N ARG A 25 -12.18 -7.28 4.51
CA ARG A 25 -12.41 -6.24 3.52
C ARG A 25 -13.52 -5.30 3.97
N ASP A 26 -14.60 -5.83 4.54
CA ASP A 26 -15.74 -5.00 4.96
C ASP A 26 -15.37 -4.12 6.14
N VAL A 27 -14.71 -4.68 7.16
CA VAL A 27 -14.19 -3.90 8.30
C VAL A 27 -13.23 -2.80 7.81
N LEU A 28 -12.34 -3.09 6.86
CA LEU A 28 -11.43 -2.09 6.29
C LEU A 28 -12.18 -0.92 5.66
N VAL A 29 -13.21 -1.22 4.86
CA VAL A 29 -14.01 -0.21 4.15
C VAL A 29 -14.86 0.60 5.13
N GLU A 30 -15.47 -0.03 6.12
CA GLU A 30 -16.23 0.65 7.18
C GLU A 30 -15.33 1.57 8.01
N TYR A 31 -14.14 1.11 8.37
CA TYR A 31 -13.18 1.91 9.12
C TYR A 31 -12.69 3.13 8.32
N ALA A 32 -12.45 2.95 7.02
CA ALA A 32 -12.09 4.06 6.13
C ALA A 32 -13.18 5.13 6.09
N ARG A 33 -14.45 4.73 6.02
CA ARG A 33 -15.60 5.66 6.12
C ARG A 33 -15.66 6.37 7.47
N PHE A 34 -15.43 5.64 8.56
CA PHE A 34 -15.45 6.19 9.92
C PHE A 34 -14.43 7.32 10.11
N ILE A 35 -13.22 7.18 9.54
CA ILE A 35 -12.17 8.20 9.65
C ILE A 35 -12.18 9.23 8.50
N GLY A 36 -13.08 9.07 7.52
CA GLY A 36 -13.18 9.95 6.35
C GLY A 36 -11.99 9.84 5.38
N ASP A 37 -11.36 8.68 5.28
CA ASP A 37 -10.19 8.45 4.43
C ASP A 37 -10.38 7.20 3.53
N THR A 38 -9.34 6.81 2.82
CA THR A 38 -9.36 5.71 1.86
C THR A 38 -9.02 4.36 2.51
N PRO A 39 -9.57 3.24 2.01
CA PRO A 39 -9.14 1.90 2.41
C PRO A 39 -7.63 1.69 2.25
N ASP A 40 -7.03 2.27 1.20
CA ASP A 40 -5.59 2.24 0.97
C ASP A 40 -4.82 2.90 2.12
N TYR A 41 -5.28 4.06 2.59
CA TYR A 41 -4.64 4.75 3.72
C TYR A 41 -4.75 3.92 5.00
N VAL A 42 -5.94 3.40 5.31
CA VAL A 42 -6.16 2.56 6.48
C VAL A 42 -5.28 1.31 6.43
N LEU A 43 -5.18 0.65 5.28
CA LEU A 43 -4.36 -0.55 5.11
C LEU A 43 -2.87 -0.24 5.34
N ASN A 44 -2.35 0.85 4.78
CA ASN A 44 -0.96 1.27 5.03
C ASN A 44 -0.73 1.55 6.52
N GLN A 45 -1.66 2.21 7.20
CA GLN A 45 -1.53 2.49 8.63
C GLN A 45 -1.64 1.23 9.48
N LEU A 46 -2.47 0.24 9.11
CA LEU A 46 -2.50 -1.06 9.78
C LEU A 46 -1.16 -1.79 9.63
N ILE A 47 -0.56 -1.77 8.43
CA ILE A 47 0.77 -2.33 8.20
C ILE A 47 1.80 -1.63 9.08
N ASP A 48 1.87 -0.30 9.02
CA ASP A 48 2.84 0.49 9.79
C ASP A 48 2.66 0.28 11.31
N THR A 49 1.43 0.27 11.81
CA THR A 49 1.18 0.19 13.25
C THR A 49 1.25 -1.22 13.81
N THR A 50 0.91 -2.24 13.02
CA THR A 50 0.91 -3.64 13.46
C THR A 50 2.28 -4.25 13.29
N LEU A 51 2.91 -4.10 12.11
CA LEU A 51 4.22 -4.68 11.85
C LEU A 51 5.35 -3.95 12.61
N ALA A 52 5.21 -2.65 12.91
CA ALA A 52 6.20 -1.96 13.73
C ALA A 52 6.16 -2.37 15.22
N LYS A 53 5.18 -3.16 15.65
CA LYS A 53 5.11 -3.69 17.01
C LYS A 53 5.67 -5.10 17.14
N ASP A 54 5.81 -5.82 16.02
CA ASP A 54 6.35 -7.16 15.98
C ASP A 54 7.88 -7.13 16.13
N ARG A 55 8.36 -7.50 17.33
CA ARG A 55 9.78 -7.45 17.68
C ARG A 55 10.60 -8.48 16.91
N ASP A 56 10.04 -9.66 16.68
CA ASP A 56 10.71 -10.74 15.97
C ASP A 56 10.85 -10.37 14.50
N PHE A 57 9.79 -9.82 13.89
CA PHE A 57 9.84 -9.30 12.53
C PHE A 57 10.84 -8.15 12.39
N ILE A 58 10.90 -7.23 13.36
CA ILE A 58 11.90 -6.14 13.35
C ILE A 58 13.33 -6.69 13.42
N ALA A 59 13.60 -7.63 14.32
CA ALA A 59 14.91 -8.25 14.46
C ALA A 59 15.31 -8.96 13.15
N TRP A 60 14.41 -9.77 12.60
CA TRP A 60 14.61 -10.45 11.33
C TRP A 60 14.89 -9.46 10.18
N ARG A 61 14.15 -8.35 10.10
CA ARG A 61 14.33 -7.33 9.06
C ARG A 61 15.68 -6.62 9.14
N ALA A 62 16.25 -6.46 10.34
CA ALA A 62 17.57 -5.87 10.52
C ALA A 62 18.68 -6.76 9.94
N GLU A 63 18.49 -8.08 9.97
CA GLU A 63 19.40 -9.07 9.39
C GLU A 63 19.20 -9.26 7.88
N HIS A 64 18.03 -8.86 7.34
CA HIS A 64 17.63 -9.08 5.95
C HIS A 64 17.24 -7.76 5.26
N PRO A 65 18.21 -6.86 4.97
CA PRO A 65 17.93 -5.61 4.28
C PRO A 65 17.36 -5.88 2.88
N ALA A 66 16.29 -5.16 2.53
CA ALA A 66 15.62 -5.33 1.25
C ALA A 66 16.56 -4.99 0.07
N PRO A 67 16.56 -5.78 -1.01
CA PRO A 67 17.32 -5.45 -2.20
C PRO A 67 16.82 -4.11 -2.79
N PRO A 68 17.69 -3.35 -3.48
CA PRO A 68 17.30 -2.10 -4.13
C PRO A 68 16.13 -2.39 -5.08
N SER A 69 15.06 -1.60 -4.93
CA SER A 69 13.83 -1.80 -5.71
C SER A 69 14.14 -1.67 -7.19
N THR A 70 14.11 -2.78 -7.93
CA THR A 70 14.17 -2.77 -9.40
C THR A 70 12.89 -2.09 -9.91
N GLU A 71 13.03 -0.82 -10.28
CA GLU A 71 12.03 -0.07 -11.02
C GLU A 71 11.70 -0.87 -12.28
N HIS A 72 10.54 -1.53 -12.29
CA HIS A 72 10.12 -2.31 -13.44
C HIS A 72 9.92 -1.33 -14.61
N PRO A 73 10.64 -1.48 -15.74
CA PRO A 73 10.48 -0.58 -16.87
C PRO A 73 9.03 -0.64 -17.32
N ARG A 74 8.40 0.53 -17.41
CA ARG A 74 7.02 0.68 -17.91
C ARG A 74 6.95 0.01 -19.28
N ARG A 75 6.25 -1.11 -19.34
CA ARG A 75 6.07 -1.89 -20.56
C ARG A 75 5.24 -1.09 -21.56
N GLY A 76 5.88 -0.70 -22.66
CA GLY A 76 5.24 -0.48 -23.96
C GLY A 76 4.58 0.88 -24.16
N ALA A 77 5.34 1.81 -24.72
CA ALA A 77 4.79 2.78 -25.65
C ALA A 77 4.03 2.03 -26.75
N ALA A 78 2.70 2.14 -26.76
CA ALA A 78 1.90 1.66 -27.89
C ALA A 78 2.21 2.57 -29.09
N SER A 79 2.83 1.98 -30.10
CA SER A 79 3.09 2.57 -31.41
C SER A 79 1.87 3.33 -31.93
N ARG A 80 2.01 4.65 -32.05
CA ARG A 80 1.29 5.50 -32.99
C ARG A 80 2.32 6.29 -33.76
N ALA A 81 2.93 5.66 -34.75
CA ALA A 81 3.64 6.32 -35.83
C ALA A 81 3.78 5.30 -36.97
N ASP A 82 3.48 5.78 -38.18
CA ASP A 82 3.48 5.09 -39.47
C ASP A 82 2.34 4.08 -39.71
N ASP A 83 1.57 4.18 -40.78
CA ASP A 83 1.95 4.63 -42.12
C ASP A 83 0.80 5.35 -42.85
N ARG A 84 1.12 6.51 -43.42
CA ARG A 84 0.29 7.30 -44.34
C ARG A 84 1.13 7.44 -45.61
N VAL A 85 0.81 6.66 -46.65
CA VAL A 85 1.13 6.94 -48.05
C VAL A 85 -0.06 6.52 -48.91
#